data_AF-A0A161ME08-F1
#
_entry.id   AF-A0A161ME08-F1
#
_cell.length_a   1.000
_cell.length_b   1.000
_cell.length_c   1.000
_cell.angle_alpha   90.00
_cell.angle_beta   90.00
_cell.angle_gamma   90.00
#
_symmetry.space_group_name_H-M   'P 1'
#
loop_
_entity.id
_entity.type
_entity.pdbx_description
1 polymer ?
#
loop_
_entity_poly.entity_id
_entity_poly.type
_entity_poly.pdbx_seq_one_letter_code
_entity_poly.pdbx_strand_id
1 'polypeptide(L)'
;GNTPLICAASSGQADIVKILLAHGASVDFCGCGSWKTPLASALTVSGKPNPDVILALVEGGADLNKTSWGVTPLGAALINYKIEAALQLIGLGAGIWRADPPDTMTIARNIGALTIVQAIVMCGYNLHTKCPDVKPLAPNTSPPDLETTEGWLRHCKYNPWRLSELCRIVIFDSL
;
A
#
# COMPACT_ATOMS: atom_id res chain seq x y z
N GLY A 1 -26.84 -3.49 -2.50
CA GLY A 1 -26.87 -3.11 -1.07
C GLY A 1 -25.50 -3.30 -0.47
N ASN A 2 -25.14 -2.49 0.52
CA ASN A 2 -23.90 -2.70 1.29
C ASN A 2 -24.14 -3.81 2.32
N THR A 3 -23.14 -4.64 2.59
CA THR A 3 -23.20 -5.63 3.66
C THR A 3 -23.02 -4.96 5.02
N PRO A 4 -23.51 -5.56 6.11
CA PRO A 4 -23.27 -5.06 7.47
C PRO A 4 -21.77 -4.84 7.75
N LEU A 5 -20.92 -5.72 7.21
CA LEU A 5 -19.46 -5.65 7.34
C LEU A 5 -18.88 -4.42 6.63
N ILE A 6 -19.38 -4.07 5.44
CA ILE A 6 -18.97 -2.84 4.72
C ILE A 6 -19.36 -1.59 5.52
N CYS A 7 -20.57 -1.56 6.08
CA CYS A 7 -21.02 -0.45 6.90
C CYS A 7 -20.15 -0.29 8.17
N ALA A 8 -19.88 -1.39 8.89
CA ALA A 8 -19.02 -1.38 10.06
C ALA A 8 -17.58 -0.91 9.73
N ALA A 9 -17.01 -1.40 8.63
CA ALA A 9 -15.70 -1.00 8.15
C ALA A 9 -15.64 0.48 7.77
N SER A 10 -16.65 0.99 7.06
CA SER A 10 -16.75 2.41 6.70
C SER A 10 -17.00 3.33 7.89
N SER A 11 -17.60 2.81 8.98
CA SER A 11 -17.79 3.57 10.22
C SER A 11 -16.60 3.47 11.19
N GLY A 12 -15.57 2.69 10.86
CA GLY A 12 -14.40 2.53 11.74
C GLY A 12 -14.66 1.68 12.99
N GLN A 13 -15.71 0.86 13.01
CA GLN A 13 -16.16 0.12 14.19
C GLN A 13 -15.49 -1.27 14.26
N ALA A 14 -14.25 -1.33 14.77
CA ALA A 14 -13.45 -2.56 14.81
C ALA A 14 -14.12 -3.70 15.59
N ASP A 15 -14.79 -3.40 16.72
CA ASP A 15 -15.48 -4.42 17.52
C ASP A 15 -16.63 -5.08 16.75
N ILE A 16 -17.42 -4.28 16.02
CA ILE A 16 -18.50 -4.80 15.18
C ILE A 16 -17.94 -5.62 14.02
N VAL A 17 -16.84 -5.18 13.41
CA VAL A 17 -16.14 -5.96 12.36
C VAL A 17 -15.74 -7.33 12.89
N LYS A 18 -15.10 -7.41 14.07
CA LYS A 18 -14.72 -8.67 14.71
C LYS A 18 -15.92 -9.57 14.99
N ILE A 19 -17.00 -9.02 15.54
CA ILE A 19 -18.23 -9.78 15.82
C ILE A 19 -18.82 -10.33 14.53
N LEU A 20 -18.91 -9.53 13.47
CA LEU A 20 -19.47 -9.96 12.19
C LEU A 20 -18.62 -11.06 11.55
N LEU A 21 -17.30 -10.93 11.57
CA LEU A 21 -16.38 -11.96 11.07
C LEU A 21 -16.50 -13.25 11.87
N ALA A 22 -16.63 -13.17 13.20
CA ALA A 22 -16.84 -14.33 14.05
C ALA A 22 -18.16 -15.07 13.76
N HIS A 23 -19.17 -14.38 13.23
CA HIS A 23 -20.44 -14.96 12.80
C HIS A 23 -20.44 -15.41 11.32
N GLY A 24 -19.28 -15.49 10.68
CA GLY A 24 -19.14 -15.99 9.31
C GLY A 24 -19.49 -14.97 8.22
N ALA A 25 -19.40 -13.67 8.52
CA ALA A 25 -19.52 -12.65 7.47
C ALA A 25 -18.41 -12.82 6.43
N SER A 26 -18.76 -12.76 5.15
CA SER A 26 -17.78 -12.84 4.07
C SER A 26 -16.91 -11.59 4.02
N VAL A 27 -15.63 -11.77 4.32
CA VAL A 27 -14.63 -10.69 4.45
C VAL A 27 -14.29 -10.00 3.14
N ASP A 28 -14.42 -10.70 2.00
CA ASP A 28 -14.10 -10.17 0.67
C ASP A 28 -15.33 -9.86 -0.18
N PHE A 29 -16.54 -9.94 0.39
CA PHE A 29 -17.75 -9.70 -0.38
C PHE A 29 -17.85 -8.23 -0.82
N CYS A 30 -17.93 -8.02 -2.13
CA CYS A 30 -18.14 -6.70 -2.70
C CYS A 30 -19.63 -6.33 -2.62
N GLY A 31 -19.96 -5.23 -1.94
CA GLY A 31 -21.34 -4.76 -1.85
C GLY A 31 -21.88 -4.41 -3.23
N CYS A 32 -23.09 -4.85 -3.59
CA CYS A 32 -23.61 -4.65 -4.97
C CYS A 32 -23.82 -3.17 -5.35
N GLY A 33 -23.81 -2.25 -4.39
CA GLY A 33 -23.97 -0.81 -4.64
C GLY A 33 -22.63 -0.07 -4.74
N SER A 34 -21.66 -0.40 -3.88
CA SER A 34 -20.35 0.25 -3.85
C SER A 34 -19.29 -0.49 -4.67
N TRP A 35 -19.50 -1.77 -4.98
CA TRP A 35 -18.50 -2.69 -5.54
C TRP A 35 -17.16 -2.69 -4.76
N LYS A 36 -17.21 -2.25 -3.50
CA LYS A 36 -16.06 -2.18 -2.61
C LYS A 36 -16.03 -3.39 -1.70
N THR A 37 -14.82 -3.92 -1.48
CA THR A 37 -14.55 -4.83 -0.36
C THR A 37 -14.67 -4.05 0.95
N PRO A 38 -14.92 -4.73 2.08
CA PRO A 38 -14.85 -4.13 3.41
C PRO A 38 -13.53 -3.40 3.65
N LEU A 39 -12.40 -3.99 3.21
CA LEU A 39 -11.07 -3.40 3.31
C LEU A 39 -10.96 -2.10 2.49
N ALA A 40 -11.39 -2.11 1.22
CA ALA A 40 -11.40 -0.89 0.40
C ALA A 40 -12.36 0.18 0.94
N SER A 41 -13.45 -0.22 1.59
CA SER A 41 -14.39 0.71 2.23
C SER A 41 -13.75 1.40 3.43
N ALA A 42 -13.03 0.67 4.29
CA ALA A 42 -12.28 1.25 5.41
C ALA A 42 -11.23 2.28 4.96
N LEU A 43 -10.66 2.10 3.75
CA LEU A 43 -9.61 2.98 3.20
C LEU A 43 -10.16 4.21 2.45
N THR A 44 -11.41 4.17 2.01
CA THR A 44 -12.05 5.26 1.23
C THR A 44 -12.92 6.18 2.08
N VAL A 45 -12.87 6.05 3.41
CA VAL A 45 -13.59 6.93 4.34
C VAL A 45 -13.02 8.37 4.30
N SER A 46 -13.90 9.36 4.48
CA SER A 46 -13.49 10.78 4.51
C SER A 46 -12.56 11.11 5.69
N GLY A 47 -12.52 10.27 6.74
CA GLY A 47 -11.70 10.46 7.94
C GLY A 47 -10.40 9.65 7.96
N LYS A 48 -9.73 9.62 9.12
CA LYS A 48 -8.57 8.74 9.33
C LYS A 48 -9.06 7.28 9.40
N PRO A 49 -8.53 6.37 8.55
CA PRO A 49 -8.90 4.95 8.63
C PRO A 49 -8.50 4.40 9.99
N ASN A 50 -9.39 3.61 10.59
CA ASN A 50 -9.10 2.98 11.87
C ASN A 50 -8.15 1.78 11.61
N PRO A 51 -6.92 1.79 12.16
CA PRO A 51 -5.97 0.69 11.97
C PRO A 51 -6.50 -0.64 12.51
N ASP A 52 -7.30 -0.61 13.58
CA ASP A 52 -7.86 -1.82 14.19
C ASP A 52 -8.87 -2.50 13.27
N VAL A 53 -9.56 -1.74 12.42
CA VAL A 53 -10.45 -2.30 11.38
C VAL A 53 -9.65 -3.01 10.31
N ILE A 54 -8.53 -2.42 9.87
CA ILE A 54 -7.64 -3.04 8.87
C ILE A 54 -7.10 -4.35 9.43
N LEU A 55 -6.59 -4.34 10.66
CA LEU A 55 -6.10 -5.53 11.34
C LEU A 55 -7.18 -6.59 11.50
N ALA A 56 -8.37 -6.23 11.99
CA ALA A 56 -9.47 -7.18 12.17
C ALA A 56 -9.90 -7.84 10.85
N LEU A 57 -9.93 -7.08 9.74
CA LEU A 57 -10.25 -7.63 8.43
C LEU A 57 -9.17 -8.60 7.95
N VAL A 58 -7.90 -8.26 8.14
CA VAL A 58 -6.77 -9.12 7.75
C VAL A 58 -6.71 -10.39 8.60
N GLU A 59 -6.91 -10.28 9.91
CA GLU A 59 -7.08 -11.43 10.81
C GLU A 59 -8.29 -12.30 10.42
N GLY A 60 -9.34 -11.67 9.90
CA GLY A 60 -10.51 -12.34 9.32
C GLY A 60 -10.27 -12.99 7.96
N GLY A 61 -9.05 -12.94 7.42
CA GLY A 61 -8.69 -13.54 6.14
C GLY A 61 -8.98 -12.66 4.92
N ALA A 62 -9.06 -11.34 5.08
CA ALA A 62 -9.23 -10.42 3.95
C ALA A 62 -8.06 -10.57 2.95
N ASP A 63 -8.40 -10.71 1.66
CA ASP A 63 -7.39 -10.69 0.62
C ASP A 63 -6.90 -9.25 0.38
N LEU A 64 -5.66 -8.98 0.84
CA LEU A 64 -4.95 -7.72 0.69
C LEU A 64 -4.72 -7.31 -0.78
N ASN A 65 -4.87 -8.25 -1.71
CA ASN A 65 -4.69 -8.04 -3.15
C ASN A 65 -6.01 -7.99 -3.92
N LYS A 66 -7.14 -8.12 -3.21
CA LYS A 66 -8.47 -8.12 -3.83
C LYS A 66 -8.80 -6.73 -4.35
N THR A 67 -8.91 -6.62 -5.67
CA THR A 67 -9.23 -5.35 -6.31
C THR A 67 -10.69 -4.99 -6.13
N SER A 68 -10.93 -3.71 -5.84
CA SER A 68 -12.22 -3.06 -5.78
C SER A 68 -12.25 -2.00 -6.87
N TRP A 69 -13.17 -2.09 -7.83
CA TRP A 69 -13.15 -1.26 -9.05
C TRP A 69 -11.82 -1.31 -9.82
N GLY A 70 -11.14 -2.45 -9.81
CA GLY A 70 -9.83 -2.60 -10.46
C GLY A 70 -8.68 -1.92 -9.69
N VAL A 71 -8.93 -1.37 -8.50
CA VAL A 71 -7.91 -0.75 -7.65
C VAL A 71 -7.60 -1.67 -6.47
N THR A 72 -6.32 -1.90 -6.20
CA THR A 72 -5.88 -2.66 -5.01
C THR A 72 -6.16 -1.87 -3.72
N PRO A 73 -6.28 -2.52 -2.55
CA PRO A 73 -6.40 -1.83 -1.27
C PRO A 73 -5.27 -0.83 -1.03
N LEU A 74 -4.02 -1.21 -1.36
CA LEU A 74 -2.88 -0.31 -1.30
C LEU A 74 -3.06 0.89 -2.23
N GLY A 75 -3.45 0.68 -3.49
CA GLY A 75 -3.74 1.77 -4.44
C GLY A 75 -4.85 2.71 -3.94
N ALA A 76 -5.90 2.18 -3.32
CA ALA A 76 -6.97 2.98 -2.73
C ALA A 76 -6.45 3.84 -1.56
N ALA A 77 -5.58 3.28 -0.71
CA ALA A 77 -4.94 4.04 0.37
C ALA A 77 -4.09 5.19 -0.19
N LEU A 78 -3.34 4.95 -1.27
CA LEU A 78 -2.53 5.97 -1.92
C LEU A 78 -3.37 7.08 -2.56
N ILE A 79 -4.38 6.72 -3.36
CA ILE A 79 -5.27 7.69 -4.04
C ILE A 79 -5.97 8.60 -3.01
N ASN A 80 -6.30 8.08 -1.83
CA ASN A 80 -6.94 8.83 -0.75
C ASN A 80 -5.94 9.46 0.23
N TYR A 81 -4.64 9.48 -0.09
CA TYR A 81 -3.57 10.06 0.73
C TYR A 81 -3.49 9.50 2.16
N LYS A 82 -3.88 8.23 2.35
CA LYS A 82 -3.88 7.53 3.65
C LYS A 82 -2.54 6.84 3.90
N ILE A 83 -1.50 7.63 4.15
CA ILE A 83 -0.10 7.17 4.29
C ILE A 83 0.05 6.11 5.38
N GLU A 84 -0.55 6.32 6.56
CA GLU A 84 -0.46 5.39 7.69
C GLU A 84 -1.08 4.03 7.36
N ALA A 85 -2.24 4.01 6.72
CA ALA A 85 -2.90 2.78 6.29
C ALA A 85 -2.12 2.08 5.18
N ALA A 86 -1.53 2.83 4.25
CA ALA A 86 -0.67 2.25 3.22
C ALA A 86 0.56 1.57 3.83
N LEU A 87 1.21 2.19 4.82
CA LEU A 87 2.33 1.58 5.56
C LEU A 87 1.90 0.32 6.32
N GLN A 88 0.72 0.33 6.93
CA GLN A 88 0.17 -0.87 7.57
C GLN A 88 -0.08 -2.00 6.59
N LEU A 89 -0.67 -1.72 5.43
CA LEU A 89 -0.90 -2.72 4.38
C LEU A 89 0.43 -3.30 3.87
N ILE A 90 1.45 -2.47 3.67
CA ILE A 90 2.80 -2.93 3.29
C ILE A 90 3.40 -3.82 4.38
N GLY A 91 3.30 -3.42 5.66
CA GLY A 91 3.77 -4.21 6.79
C GLY A 91 3.05 -5.55 6.95
N LEU A 92 1.79 -5.63 6.51
CA LEU A 92 0.98 -6.86 6.49
C LEU A 92 1.22 -7.74 5.25
N GLY A 93 2.13 -7.35 4.36
CA GLY A 93 2.48 -8.12 3.16
C GLY A 93 1.52 -7.94 1.98
N ALA A 94 0.81 -6.80 1.89
CA ALA A 94 0.01 -6.49 0.71
C ALA A 94 0.89 -6.50 -0.55
N GLY A 95 0.41 -7.13 -1.63
CA GLY A 95 1.13 -7.25 -2.88
C GLY A 95 1.35 -5.88 -3.51
N ILE A 96 2.59 -5.41 -3.44
CA ILE A 96 2.98 -4.05 -3.78
C ILE A 96 3.01 -3.84 -5.31
N TRP A 97 3.18 -4.93 -6.07
CA TRP A 97 3.62 -4.91 -7.47
C TRP A 97 2.55 -5.18 -8.52
N ARG A 98 1.27 -5.20 -8.13
CA ARG A 98 0.23 -5.61 -9.07
C ARG A 98 0.16 -4.59 -10.21
N ALA A 99 0.41 -5.08 -11.43
CA ALA A 99 0.69 -4.31 -12.64
C ALA A 99 -0.55 -3.64 -13.25
N ASP A 100 -1.49 -3.17 -12.42
CA ASP A 100 -2.65 -2.44 -12.91
C ASP A 100 -2.27 -0.95 -12.96
N PRO A 101 -2.25 -0.31 -14.15
CA PRO A 101 -1.87 1.09 -14.27
C PRO A 101 -2.93 2.02 -13.65
N PRO A 102 -2.51 3.06 -12.90
CA PRO A 102 -1.13 3.42 -12.56
C PRO A 102 -0.50 2.53 -11.47
N ASP A 103 0.75 2.11 -11.68
CA ASP A 103 1.52 1.29 -10.71
C ASP A 103 1.59 2.00 -9.34
N THR A 104 1.51 1.22 -8.27
CA THR A 104 1.62 1.67 -6.87
C THR A 104 2.80 2.63 -6.68
N MET A 105 3.93 2.32 -7.31
CA MET A 105 5.15 3.13 -7.26
C MET A 105 4.97 4.49 -7.93
N THR A 106 4.31 4.54 -9.09
CA THR A 106 4.01 5.79 -9.81
C THR A 106 3.08 6.67 -8.99
N ILE A 107 2.05 6.10 -8.36
CA ILE A 107 1.14 6.85 -7.49
C ILE A 107 1.92 7.42 -6.28
N ALA A 108 2.73 6.60 -5.61
CA ALA A 108 3.52 7.04 -4.46
C ALA A 108 4.53 8.16 -4.81
N ARG A 109 5.14 8.08 -6.00
CA ARG A 109 6.01 9.15 -6.53
C ARG A 109 5.24 10.45 -6.76
N ASN A 110 4.07 10.38 -7.39
CA ASN A 110 3.25 11.56 -7.69
C ASN A 110 2.74 12.26 -6.42
N ILE A 111 2.48 11.49 -5.35
CA ILE A 111 2.10 12.04 -4.05
C ILE A 111 3.29 12.71 -3.34
N GLY A 112 4.54 12.35 -3.68
CA GLY A 112 5.72 12.77 -2.95
C GLY A 112 5.90 12.04 -1.62
N ALA A 113 5.28 10.88 -1.45
CA ALA A 113 5.34 10.11 -0.21
C ALA A 113 6.65 9.31 -0.11
N LEU A 114 7.73 9.97 0.31
CA LEU A 114 9.05 9.36 0.47
C LEU A 114 9.00 8.09 1.32
N THR A 115 8.24 8.09 2.43
CA THR A 115 8.14 6.94 3.35
C THR A 115 7.54 5.71 2.69
N ILE A 116 6.50 5.88 1.87
CA ILE A 116 5.91 4.78 1.11
C ILE A 116 6.88 4.30 0.04
N VAL A 117 7.52 5.22 -0.68
CA VAL A 117 8.52 4.86 -1.70
C VAL A 117 9.66 4.05 -1.08
N GLN A 118 10.17 4.48 0.07
CA GLN A 118 11.19 3.74 0.82
C GLN A 118 10.68 2.34 1.18
N ALA A 119 9.47 2.23 1.74
CA ALA A 119 8.88 0.95 2.10
C ALA A 119 8.72 0.01 0.89
N ILE A 120 8.24 0.54 -0.24
CA ILE A 120 8.09 -0.20 -1.50
C ILE A 120 9.43 -0.78 -1.95
N VAL A 121 10.51 0.02 -1.96
CA VAL A 121 11.81 -0.50 -2.38
C VAL A 121 12.41 -1.46 -1.36
N MET A 122 12.22 -1.22 -0.05
CA MET A 122 12.67 -2.12 1.02
C MET A 122 12.00 -3.49 0.98
N CYS A 123 10.78 -3.57 0.46
CA CYS A 123 10.10 -4.84 0.26
C CYS A 123 10.54 -5.59 -1.00
N GLY A 124 11.54 -5.09 -1.76
CA GLY A 124 12.10 -5.78 -2.92
C GLY A 124 11.63 -5.26 -4.29
N TYR A 125 11.17 -4.00 -4.39
CA TYR A 125 10.83 -3.43 -5.71
C TYR A 125 12.07 -3.37 -6.61
N ASN A 126 12.02 -4.06 -7.75
CA ASN A 126 13.08 -3.99 -8.75
C ASN A 126 13.07 -2.65 -9.50
N LEU A 127 13.83 -1.68 -8.97
CA LEU A 127 13.98 -0.33 -9.56
C LEU A 127 14.49 -0.36 -11.01
N HIS A 128 15.35 -1.32 -11.36
CA HIS A 128 15.98 -1.39 -12.67
C HIS A 128 15.03 -1.85 -13.77
N THR A 129 14.08 -2.75 -13.47
CA THR A 129 13.17 -3.31 -14.49
C THR A 129 11.88 -2.50 -14.60
N LYS A 130 11.37 -1.95 -13.49
CA LYS A 130 10.05 -1.28 -13.45
C LYS A 130 10.09 0.25 -13.35
N CYS A 131 11.25 0.86 -13.07
CA CYS A 131 11.44 2.33 -13.07
C CYS A 131 12.57 2.77 -14.01
N PRO A 132 12.45 2.55 -15.34
CA PRO A 132 13.49 2.95 -16.31
C PRO A 132 13.65 4.48 -16.40
N ASP A 133 12.57 5.23 -16.18
CA ASP A 133 12.45 6.68 -16.30
C ASP A 133 13.31 7.49 -15.32
N VAL A 134 13.78 6.87 -14.22
CA VAL A 134 14.74 7.50 -13.29
C VAL A 134 16.12 7.56 -13.94
N LYS A 135 16.48 8.71 -14.50
CA LYS A 135 17.76 8.99 -15.19
C LYS A 135 18.90 9.28 -14.20
N PRO A 136 20.16 9.00 -14.58
CA PRO A 136 21.31 9.39 -13.77
C PRO A 136 21.43 10.92 -13.72
N LEU A 137 21.97 11.42 -12.60
CA LEU A 137 22.32 12.83 -12.48
C LEU A 137 23.45 13.17 -13.44
N ALA A 138 23.40 14.36 -14.04
CA ALA A 138 24.51 14.86 -14.83
C ALA A 138 25.73 15.09 -13.91
N PRO A 139 26.96 14.84 -14.39
CA PRO A 139 28.17 14.80 -13.56
C PRO A 139 28.48 16.10 -12.79
N ASN A 140 27.85 17.22 -13.13
CA ASN A 140 28.10 18.55 -12.55
C ASN A 140 26.88 19.13 -11.81
N THR A 141 25.96 18.28 -11.36
CA THR A 141 24.78 18.71 -10.59
C THR A 141 25.03 18.60 -9.08
N SER A 142 24.37 19.47 -8.31
CA SER A 142 24.38 19.38 -6.85
C SER A 142 23.99 17.97 -6.40
N PRO A 143 24.53 17.47 -5.26
CA PRO A 143 24.15 16.17 -4.74
C PRO A 143 22.62 16.06 -4.65
N PRO A 144 22.02 14.89 -4.94
CA PRO A 144 20.58 14.74 -4.90
C PRO A 144 20.07 15.04 -3.50
N ASP A 145 19.01 15.84 -3.41
CA ASP A 145 18.27 16.02 -2.17
C ASP A 145 17.63 14.69 -1.78
N LEU A 146 18.23 14.02 -0.79
CA LEU A 146 17.76 12.72 -0.28
C LEU A 146 16.41 12.81 0.44
N GLU A 147 15.95 14.02 0.73
CA GLU A 147 14.61 14.29 1.28
C GLU A 147 13.53 14.24 0.19
N THR A 148 13.90 14.34 -1.09
CA THR A 148 12.95 14.22 -2.20
C THR A 148 12.84 12.77 -2.64
N THR A 149 11.61 12.34 -2.98
CA THR A 149 11.33 11.00 -3.49
C THR A 149 12.19 10.66 -4.72
N GLU A 150 12.35 11.61 -5.63
CA GLU A 150 13.11 11.42 -6.87
C GLU A 150 14.64 11.43 -6.63
N GLY A 151 15.13 12.31 -5.74
CA GLY A 151 16.55 12.33 -5.35
C GLY A 151 16.97 11.05 -4.65
N TRP A 152 16.14 10.56 -3.72
CA TRP A 152 16.35 9.30 -3.02
C TRP A 152 16.33 8.10 -3.99
N LEU A 153 15.36 8.02 -4.90
CA LEU A 153 15.28 6.94 -5.90
C LEU A 153 16.50 6.91 -6.83
N ARG A 154 16.98 8.08 -7.27
CA ARG A 154 18.21 8.19 -8.06
C ARG A 154 19.41 7.69 -7.26
N HIS A 155 19.51 8.09 -5.99
CA HIS A 155 20.59 7.63 -5.13
C HIS A 155 20.60 6.10 -5.02
N CYS A 156 19.45 5.48 -4.75
CA CYS A 156 19.31 4.03 -4.64
C CYS A 156 19.56 3.26 -5.96
N LYS A 157 19.30 3.87 -7.12
CA LYS A 157 19.49 3.22 -8.42
C LYS A 157 20.96 3.22 -8.88
N TYR A 158 21.72 4.27 -8.54
CA TYR A 158 23.09 4.46 -9.07
C TYR A 158 24.20 4.32 -8.02
N ASN A 159 23.86 4.19 -6.73
CA ASN A 159 24.84 3.94 -5.67
C ASN A 159 24.65 2.55 -5.06
N PRO A 160 25.73 1.91 -4.59
CA PRO A 160 25.65 0.63 -3.92
C PRO A 160 24.83 0.75 -2.63
N TRP A 161 23.95 -0.23 -2.43
CA TRP A 161 23.10 -0.31 -1.26
C TRP A 161 23.95 -0.62 -0.03
N ARG A 162 23.61 -0.02 1.12
CA ARG A 162 24.23 -0.42 2.39
C ARG A 162 23.83 -1.86 2.70
N LEU A 163 24.74 -2.61 3.30
CA LEU A 163 24.51 -4.01 3.67
C LEU A 163 23.24 -4.18 4.52
N SER A 164 22.95 -3.22 5.41
CA SER A 164 21.74 -3.19 6.23
C SER A 164 20.44 -3.17 5.41
N GLU A 165 20.44 -2.45 4.29
CA GLU A 165 19.28 -2.31 3.41
C GLU A 165 19.12 -3.55 2.53
N LEU A 166 20.23 -4.11 2.05
CA LEU A 166 20.22 -5.39 1.32
C LEU A 166 19.69 -6.54 2.18
N CYS A 167 20.08 -6.60 3.46
CA CYS A 167 19.57 -7.60 4.38
C CYS A 167 18.04 -7.49 4.58
N ARG A 168 17.49 -6.27 4.61
CA ARG A 168 16.03 -6.07 4.74
C ARG A 168 15.27 -6.54 3.50
N ILE A 169 15.81 -6.30 2.31
CA ILE A 169 15.21 -6.75 1.05
C ILE A 169 15.18 -8.28 0.97
N VAL A 170 16.30 -8.94 1.28
CA VAL A 170 16.42 -10.41 1.16
C VAL A 170 15.50 -11.15 2.14
N ILE A 171 15.24 -10.58 3.33
CA ILE A 171 14.30 -11.14 4.31
C ILE A 171 12.86 -11.14 3.78
N PHE A 172 12.47 -10.14 2.99
CA PHE A 172 11.14 -10.07 2.40
C PHE A 172 10.94 -11.03 1.21
N ASP A 173 11.99 -11.31 0.43
CA ASP A 173 11.93 -12.29 -0.68
C ASP A 173 11.85 -13.76 -0.18
N SER A 174 12.09 -14.01 1.11
CA SER A 174 12.14 -15.36 1.70
C SER A 174 10.92 -15.73 2.56
N LEU A 175 9.89 -14.87 2.60
CA LEU A 175 8.58 -15.10 3.21
C LEU A 175 7.49 -15.20 2.13
#